data_AF-A0A1I0PKC6-F1
#
_entry.id   AF-A0A1I0PKC6-F1
#
_cell.length_a   1.000
_cell.length_b   1.000
_cell.length_c   1.000
_cell.angle_alpha   90.00
_cell.angle_beta   90.00
_cell.angle_gamma   90.00
#
_symmetry.space_group_name_H-M   'P 1'
#
loop_
_entity.id
_entity.type
_entity.pdbx_description
1 polymer ?
#
loop_
_entity_poly.entity_id
_entity_poly.type
_entity_poly.pdbx_seq_one_letter_code
_entity_poly.pdbx_strand_id
1 'polypeptide(L)'
;MFNKSLFRTFGADTQQINSSVMIAHPLSKGQFKGIVFRNDKQVGEFYINSYADVTATQADIDMASFEKEPQDKCGCTASSHQYQVKPDGYVFFFSSTGTDGFHVELYAEEQKPVYNTRQLLKGDIVVSMLMRPGAYEIIGTDNKCILTVNEPEDKNDYQQHLSRAVTLSLNEKGFSSKEVTVVPGQGLVISLETDSNILVKLLKAAPHKEQDRVPRWTK
;
A
#
# COMPACT_ATOMS: atom_id res chain seq x y z
N MET A 1 -8.15 -20.03 7.87
CA MET A 1 -7.55 -19.58 9.14
C MET A 1 -7.44 -18.07 9.09
N PHE A 2 -7.93 -17.34 10.10
CA PHE A 2 -7.93 -15.87 10.10
C PHE A 2 -6.53 -15.34 10.39
N ASN A 3 -5.99 -14.47 9.51
CA ASN A 3 -4.65 -13.94 9.70
C ASN A 3 -4.64 -12.86 10.81
N LYS A 4 -4.24 -13.26 12.03
CA LYS A 4 -4.15 -12.36 13.19
C LYS A 4 -3.07 -11.29 13.04
N SER A 5 -2.13 -11.43 12.10
CA SER A 5 -1.04 -10.45 11.92
C SER A 5 -1.58 -9.08 11.45
N LEU A 6 -2.69 -9.08 10.69
CA LEU A 6 -3.38 -7.86 10.24
C LEU A 6 -3.82 -6.96 11.41
N PHE A 7 -4.01 -7.53 12.60
CA PHE A 7 -4.43 -6.81 13.81
C PHE A 7 -3.26 -6.47 14.73
N ARG A 8 -2.03 -6.75 14.30
CA ARG A 8 -0.80 -6.48 15.05
C ARG A 8 0.08 -5.43 14.36
N THR A 9 -0.05 -5.28 13.04
CA THR A 9 0.58 -4.19 12.31
C THR A 9 -0.24 -2.93 12.49
N PHE A 10 0.36 -1.91 13.11
CA PHE A 10 -0.29 -0.64 13.38
C PHE A 10 0.41 0.47 12.61
N GLY A 11 -0.11 0.82 11.45
CA GLY A 11 0.47 1.84 10.58
C GLY A 11 0.76 1.34 9.17
N ALA A 12 1.51 2.14 8.42
CA ALA A 12 1.93 1.89 7.05
C ALA A 12 3.28 2.58 6.81
N ASP A 13 4.18 1.97 6.05
CA ASP A 13 5.47 2.55 5.68
C ASP A 13 5.75 2.21 4.22
N THR A 14 5.85 3.20 3.35
CA THR A 14 6.10 2.97 1.91
C THR A 14 7.49 2.44 1.63
N GLN A 15 8.45 2.61 2.56
CA GLN A 15 9.79 2.03 2.41
C GLN A 15 9.82 0.52 2.68
N GLN A 16 8.75 0.00 3.29
CA GLN A 16 8.59 -1.37 3.71
C GLN A 16 7.13 -1.80 3.54
N ILE A 17 6.74 -2.02 2.29
CA ILE A 17 5.36 -2.34 1.93
C ILE A 17 4.94 -3.65 2.60
N ASN A 18 3.87 -3.58 3.37
CA ASN A 18 3.21 -4.70 4.01
C ASN A 18 1.74 -4.72 3.58
N SER A 19 0.90 -5.53 4.24
CA SER A 19 -0.51 -5.66 3.88
C SER A 19 -1.39 -4.43 4.13
N SER A 20 -0.92 -3.40 4.86
CA SER A 20 -1.73 -2.20 5.15
C SER A 20 -1.48 -1.06 4.18
N VAL A 21 -0.50 -1.17 3.29
CA VAL A 21 -0.13 -0.13 2.32
C VAL A 21 -0.02 -0.69 0.91
N MET A 22 -0.47 0.08 -0.05
CA MET A 22 -0.35 -0.19 -1.47
C MET A 22 0.17 1.07 -2.15
N ILE A 23 0.88 0.89 -3.26
CA ILE A 23 1.48 1.99 -4.01
C ILE A 23 1.07 1.83 -5.47
N ALA A 24 0.47 2.88 -6.03
CA ALA A 24 0.20 2.96 -7.46
C ALA A 24 1.20 3.92 -8.09
N HIS A 25 1.98 3.42 -9.05
CA HIS A 25 2.96 4.21 -9.81
C HIS A 25 2.47 4.39 -11.25
N PRO A 26 2.35 5.64 -11.77
CA PRO A 26 2.02 5.86 -13.17
C PRO A 26 3.17 5.40 -14.05
N LEU A 27 2.86 4.66 -15.12
CA LEU A 27 3.87 4.09 -16.01
C LEU A 27 3.93 4.82 -17.35
N SER A 28 5.14 5.17 -17.76
CA SER A 28 5.41 5.72 -19.09
C SER A 28 5.48 4.60 -20.14
N LYS A 29 5.43 4.98 -21.42
CA LYS A 29 5.60 4.03 -22.53
C LYS A 29 6.99 3.37 -22.47
N GLY A 30 7.06 2.05 -22.55
CA GLY A 30 8.32 1.30 -22.56
C GLY A 30 8.19 -0.15 -22.12
N GLN A 31 9.33 -0.83 -21.99
CA GLN A 31 9.44 -2.13 -21.32
C GLN A 31 10.19 -1.95 -20.02
N PHE A 32 9.68 -2.57 -18.96
CA PHE A 32 10.25 -2.46 -17.64
C PHE A 32 10.50 -3.85 -17.08
N LYS A 33 11.69 -4.05 -16.52
CA LYS A 33 11.99 -5.18 -15.65
C LYS A 33 11.78 -4.74 -14.20
N GLY A 34 10.95 -5.45 -13.47
CA GLY A 34 10.75 -5.24 -12.05
C GLY A 34 11.45 -6.31 -11.23
N ILE A 35 12.09 -5.90 -10.14
CA ILE A 35 12.72 -6.79 -9.16
C ILE A 35 12.02 -6.59 -7.82
N VAL A 36 11.52 -7.69 -7.25
CA VAL A 36 10.85 -7.69 -5.95
C VAL A 36 11.84 -8.10 -4.88
N PHE A 37 11.93 -7.29 -3.83
CA PHE A 37 12.78 -7.54 -2.68
C PHE A 37 11.95 -7.69 -1.40
N ARG A 38 12.39 -8.58 -0.52
CA ARG A 38 11.94 -8.65 0.88
C ARG A 38 13.15 -8.60 1.78
N ASN A 39 13.19 -7.67 2.73
CA ASN A 39 14.32 -7.50 3.63
C ASN A 39 15.68 -7.44 2.87
N ASP A 40 15.72 -6.66 1.78
CA ASP A 40 16.88 -6.47 0.89
C ASP A 40 17.37 -7.73 0.15
N LYS A 41 16.59 -8.81 0.16
CA LYS A 41 16.86 -10.00 -0.64
C LYS A 41 15.90 -10.04 -1.82
N GLN A 42 16.43 -10.22 -3.02
CA GLN A 42 15.62 -10.47 -4.21
C GLN A 42 14.82 -11.77 -4.02
N VAL A 43 13.50 -11.68 -4.14
CA VAL A 43 12.57 -12.81 -4.04
C VAL A 43 11.92 -13.14 -5.38
N GLY A 44 11.96 -12.24 -6.36
CA GLY A 44 11.45 -12.51 -7.70
C GLY A 44 11.65 -11.36 -8.68
N GLU A 45 11.26 -11.59 -9.92
CA GLU A 45 11.28 -10.61 -10.99
C GLU A 45 10.03 -10.72 -11.87
N PHE A 46 9.68 -9.62 -12.51
CA PHE A 46 8.56 -9.53 -13.45
C PHE A 46 8.90 -8.54 -14.56
N TYR A 47 8.05 -8.51 -15.60
CA TYR A 47 8.19 -7.58 -16.71
C TYR A 47 6.86 -6.89 -16.97
N ILE A 48 6.93 -5.61 -17.33
CA ILE A 48 5.76 -4.81 -17.72
C ILE A 48 6.02 -4.24 -19.10
N ASN A 49 5.05 -4.43 -20.00
CA ASN A 49 5.03 -3.78 -21.30
C ASN A 49 3.99 -2.65 -21.29
N SER A 50 4.43 -1.44 -21.65
CA SER A 50 3.56 -0.28 -21.79
C SER A 50 3.60 0.33 -23.17
N TYR A 51 2.55 0.06 -23.94
CA TYR A 51 2.44 0.43 -25.35
C TYR A 51 1.02 0.90 -25.70
N ALA A 52 0.92 1.67 -26.78
CA ALA A 52 -0.31 2.38 -27.16
C ALA A 52 -1.47 1.45 -27.57
N ASP A 53 -1.18 0.21 -27.94
CA ASP A 53 -2.14 -0.84 -28.29
C ASP A 53 -2.68 -1.61 -27.07
N VAL A 54 -2.07 -1.43 -25.89
CA VAL A 54 -2.55 -2.00 -24.63
C VAL A 54 -3.74 -1.17 -24.13
N THR A 55 -4.82 -1.85 -23.72
CA THR A 55 -6.03 -1.20 -23.17
C THR A 55 -6.14 -1.26 -21.66
N ALA A 56 -5.41 -2.19 -21.02
CA ALA A 56 -5.40 -2.35 -19.57
C ALA A 56 -4.91 -1.08 -18.88
N THR A 57 -5.68 -0.54 -17.94
CA THR A 57 -5.33 0.70 -17.24
C THR A 57 -4.49 0.48 -15.99
N GLN A 58 -4.38 -0.78 -15.55
CA GLN A 58 -3.78 -1.17 -14.30
C GLN A 58 -3.12 -2.55 -14.40
N ALA A 59 -1.97 -2.72 -13.74
CA ALA A 59 -1.36 -4.02 -13.48
C ALA A 59 -1.19 -4.22 -11.97
N ASP A 60 -1.72 -5.32 -11.45
CA ASP A 60 -1.72 -5.64 -10.02
C ASP A 60 -0.58 -6.61 -9.69
N ILE A 61 0.34 -6.18 -8.83
CA ILE A 61 1.54 -6.93 -8.47
C ILE A 61 1.49 -7.24 -6.97
N ASP A 62 1.10 -8.48 -6.66
CA ASP A 62 1.19 -9.04 -5.32
C ASP A 62 2.63 -9.49 -5.04
N MET A 63 3.38 -8.68 -4.30
CA MET A 63 4.79 -8.98 -4.00
C MET A 63 4.97 -10.26 -3.18
N ALA A 64 3.94 -10.69 -2.45
CA ALA A 64 4.01 -11.93 -1.67
C ALA A 64 3.84 -13.20 -2.51
N SER A 65 3.42 -13.11 -3.77
CA SER A 65 3.32 -14.29 -4.65
C SER A 65 4.71 -14.83 -5.03
N PHE A 66 5.69 -13.94 -5.18
CA PHE A 66 7.06 -14.25 -5.60
C PHE A 66 7.83 -15.11 -4.60
N GLU A 67 7.46 -15.10 -3.32
CA GLU A 67 8.13 -15.93 -2.30
C GLU A 67 7.77 -17.41 -2.36
N LYS A 68 6.62 -17.74 -2.97
CA LYS A 68 6.09 -19.11 -2.99
C LYS A 68 6.55 -19.89 -4.20
N GLU A 69 7.24 -19.23 -5.13
CA GLU A 69 7.70 -19.88 -6.35
C GLU A 69 8.91 -20.76 -6.03
N PRO A 70 8.85 -22.06 -6.33
CA PRO A 70 10.01 -22.91 -6.15
C PRO A 70 11.13 -22.38 -7.04
N GLN A 71 12.27 -22.03 -6.44
CA GLN A 71 13.49 -21.81 -7.21
C GLN A 71 13.82 -23.11 -7.91
N ASP A 72 13.65 -23.12 -9.22
CA ASP A 72 13.94 -24.30 -10.02
C ASP A 72 15.42 -24.65 -9.85
N LYS A 73 15.70 -25.94 -9.57
CA LYS A 73 17.06 -26.41 -9.23
C LYS A 73 18.10 -26.14 -10.32
N CYS A 74 17.67 -25.82 -11.53
CA CYS A 74 18.55 -25.44 -12.65
C CYS A 74 18.94 -23.96 -12.66
N GLY A 75 18.41 -23.13 -11.75
CA GLY A 75 18.65 -21.68 -11.74
C GLY A 75 17.91 -20.90 -12.84
N CYS A 76 17.11 -21.58 -13.67
CA CYS A 76 16.19 -20.92 -14.59
C CYS A 76 14.93 -20.52 -13.80
N THR A 77 14.64 -19.24 -13.72
CA THR A 77 13.41 -18.71 -13.13
C THR A 77 12.21 -19.19 -13.96
N ALA A 78 11.52 -20.24 -13.49
CA ALA A 78 10.29 -20.73 -14.08
C ALA A 78 9.20 -19.65 -13.93
N SER A 79 8.62 -19.27 -15.07
CA SER A 79 7.65 -18.16 -15.25
C SER A 79 8.14 -16.76 -14.85
N SER A 80 8.69 -16.02 -15.82
CA SER A 80 8.73 -14.57 -15.70
C SER A 80 7.29 -14.04 -15.73
N HIS A 81 6.84 -13.41 -14.64
CA HIS A 81 5.54 -12.78 -14.60
C HIS A 81 5.53 -11.64 -15.64
N GLN A 82 4.55 -11.64 -16.54
CA GLN A 82 4.41 -10.65 -17.60
C GLN A 82 3.11 -9.87 -17.38
N TYR A 83 3.23 -8.54 -17.36
CA TYR A 83 2.11 -7.63 -17.23
C TYR A 83 2.06 -6.67 -18.43
N GLN A 84 0.88 -6.13 -18.68
CA GLN A 84 0.68 -5.10 -19.70
C GLN A 84 -0.16 -3.97 -19.11
N VAL A 85 0.24 -2.73 -19.38
CA VAL A 85 -0.50 -1.54 -18.97
C VAL A 85 -0.37 -0.47 -20.04
N LYS A 86 -1.45 0.22 -20.39
CA LYS A 86 -1.38 1.33 -21.34
C LYS A 86 -0.46 2.45 -20.81
N PRO A 87 0.13 3.29 -21.68
CA PRO A 87 0.78 4.51 -21.25
C PRO A 87 -0.15 5.37 -20.39
N ASP A 88 0.38 5.97 -19.33
CA ASP A 88 -0.35 6.72 -18.31
C ASP A 88 -1.33 5.87 -17.47
N GLY A 89 -1.27 4.54 -17.59
CA GLY A 89 -1.88 3.62 -16.63
C GLY A 89 -1.02 3.45 -15.39
N TYR A 90 -1.47 2.61 -14.46
CA TYR A 90 -0.82 2.43 -13.15
C TYR A 90 -0.33 1.00 -12.93
N VAL A 91 0.78 0.88 -12.23
CA VAL A 91 1.20 -0.39 -11.63
C VAL A 91 0.92 -0.31 -10.14
N PHE A 92 0.15 -1.27 -9.63
CA PHE A 92 -0.23 -1.36 -8.23
C PHE A 92 0.62 -2.40 -7.51
N PHE A 93 1.48 -1.94 -6.61
CA PHE A 93 2.29 -2.78 -5.72
C PHE A 93 1.57 -2.96 -4.40
N PHE A 94 1.32 -4.21 -4.03
CA PHE A 94 0.74 -4.56 -2.74
C PHE A 94 1.30 -5.89 -2.23
N SER A 95 1.00 -6.22 -0.98
CA SER A 95 1.35 -7.52 -0.41
C SER A 95 0.11 -8.16 0.19
N SER A 96 -0.29 -9.31 -0.36
CA SER A 96 -1.47 -10.05 0.13
C SER A 96 -1.23 -10.75 1.47
N THR A 97 0.04 -11.00 1.81
CA THR A 97 0.43 -11.72 3.03
C THR A 97 1.72 -11.18 3.63
N GLY A 98 1.92 -11.45 4.93
CA GLY A 98 3.13 -11.04 5.63
C GLY A 98 3.02 -9.66 6.25
N THR A 99 3.88 -9.43 7.24
CA THR A 99 4.02 -8.16 7.97
C THR A 99 5.27 -7.40 7.58
N ASP A 100 6.06 -7.97 6.68
CA ASP A 100 7.47 -7.62 6.49
C ASP A 100 7.64 -6.83 5.20
N GLY A 101 8.57 -5.88 5.23
CA GLY A 101 8.72 -4.83 4.23
C GLY A 101 9.20 -5.33 2.88
N PHE A 102 8.29 -5.42 1.93
CA PHE A 102 8.62 -5.54 0.52
C PHE A 102 9.02 -4.17 -0.06
N HIS A 103 9.83 -4.21 -1.10
CA HIS A 103 9.98 -3.09 -2.02
C HIS A 103 10.24 -3.59 -3.43
N VAL A 104 10.00 -2.71 -4.40
CA VAL A 104 10.20 -3.00 -5.82
C VAL A 104 11.14 -1.97 -6.42
N GLU A 105 12.00 -2.44 -7.30
CA GLU A 105 12.76 -1.61 -8.22
C GLU A 105 12.33 -1.89 -9.66
N LEU A 106 12.12 -0.84 -10.46
CA LEU A 106 11.85 -0.97 -11.89
C LEU A 106 13.05 -0.46 -12.68
N TYR A 107 13.38 -1.16 -13.76
CA TYR A 107 14.50 -0.88 -14.65
C TYR A 107 13.99 -0.70 -16.08
N ALA A 108 14.37 0.40 -16.73
CA ALA A 108 14.27 0.56 -18.18
C ALA A 108 15.64 0.24 -18.79
N GLU A 109 15.70 -0.64 -19.79
CA GLU A 109 16.93 -0.95 -20.55
C GLU A 109 18.15 -1.40 -19.70
N GLU A 110 17.87 -2.07 -18.56
CA GLU A 110 18.79 -2.87 -17.73
C GLU A 110 19.99 -2.19 -17.05
N GLN A 111 20.15 -0.86 -17.10
CA GLN A 111 21.37 -0.21 -16.55
C GLN A 111 21.22 0.42 -15.15
N LYS A 112 20.07 1.03 -14.84
CA LYS A 112 19.79 1.66 -13.53
C LYS A 112 18.30 1.57 -13.22
N PRO A 113 17.91 1.49 -11.93
CA PRO A 113 16.51 1.55 -11.58
C PRO A 113 15.96 2.94 -11.92
N VAL A 114 14.87 2.98 -12.68
CA VAL A 114 14.11 4.20 -12.99
C VAL A 114 13.08 4.52 -11.90
N TYR A 115 12.76 3.54 -11.05
CA TYR A 115 11.83 3.68 -9.94
C TYR A 115 12.19 2.74 -8.79
N ASN A 116 11.98 3.19 -7.56
CA ASN A 116 12.12 2.37 -6.35
C ASN A 116 11.00 2.76 -5.38
N THR A 117 10.23 1.80 -4.88
CA THR A 117 9.12 2.09 -3.96
C THR A 117 9.57 2.67 -2.60
N ARG A 118 10.87 2.64 -2.28
CA ARG A 118 11.48 3.33 -1.13
C ARG A 118 11.76 4.82 -1.37
N GLN A 119 11.58 5.29 -2.60
CA GLN A 119 11.79 6.67 -3.02
C GLN A 119 10.65 7.04 -3.97
N LEU A 120 9.47 7.26 -3.39
CA LEU A 120 8.30 7.57 -4.21
C LEU A 120 8.45 8.92 -4.90
N LEU A 121 7.92 8.95 -6.12
CA LEU A 121 8.03 10.10 -7.01
C LEU A 121 6.70 10.84 -7.05
N LYS A 122 6.76 12.12 -7.45
CA LYS A 122 5.59 12.87 -7.87
C LYS A 122 4.76 12.07 -8.88
N GLY A 123 3.46 11.99 -8.63
CA GLY A 123 2.49 11.23 -9.42
C GLY A 123 2.11 9.89 -8.78
N ASP A 124 2.91 9.38 -7.85
CA ASP A 124 2.56 8.18 -7.10
C ASP A 124 1.33 8.41 -6.20
N ILE A 125 0.60 7.33 -5.98
CA ILE A 125 -0.54 7.29 -5.08
C ILE A 125 -0.29 6.22 -4.02
N VAL A 126 -0.36 6.61 -2.75
CA VAL A 126 -0.29 5.69 -1.62
C VAL A 126 -1.71 5.41 -1.13
N VAL A 127 -2.07 4.14 -1.04
CA VAL A 127 -3.34 3.70 -0.47
C VAL A 127 -3.07 2.95 0.83
N SER A 128 -3.71 3.35 1.91
CA SER A 128 -3.58 2.71 3.22
C SER A 128 -4.95 2.35 3.78
N MET A 129 -5.03 1.22 4.48
CA MET A 129 -6.22 0.83 5.26
C MET A 129 -5.81 0.55 6.69
N LEU A 130 -6.30 1.36 7.63
CA LEU A 130 -6.01 1.19 9.05
C LEU A 130 -7.16 0.47 9.74
N MET A 131 -6.86 -0.57 10.49
CA MET A 131 -7.89 -1.40 11.14
C MET A 131 -8.11 -1.07 12.62
N ARG A 132 -7.15 -0.42 13.28
CA ARG A 132 -7.19 -0.18 14.73
C ARG A 132 -7.63 1.26 15.01
N PRO A 133 -8.69 1.47 15.81
CA PRO A 133 -9.05 2.80 16.28
C PRO A 133 -7.94 3.45 17.12
N GLY A 134 -7.74 4.75 16.94
CA GLY A 134 -6.71 5.52 17.63
C GLY A 134 -6.27 6.77 16.88
N ALA A 135 -5.32 7.48 17.49
CA ALA A 135 -4.63 8.63 16.89
C ALA A 135 -3.34 8.18 16.23
N TYR A 136 -3.14 8.63 15.00
CA TYR A 136 -2.01 8.36 14.12
C TYR A 136 -1.39 9.67 13.64
N GLU A 137 -0.15 9.59 13.19
CA GLU A 137 0.55 10.66 12.48
C GLU A 137 0.92 10.14 11.08
N ILE A 138 0.53 10.87 10.05
CA ILE A 138 1.02 10.69 8.68
C ILE A 138 2.20 11.64 8.50
N ILE A 139 3.35 11.11 8.08
CA ILE A 139 4.59 11.85 7.87
C ILE A 139 4.98 11.72 6.39
N GLY A 140 5.31 12.83 5.76
CA GLY A 140 5.91 12.88 4.42
C GLY A 140 6.72 14.15 4.23
N THR A 141 7.92 14.07 3.64
CA THR A 141 8.91 15.16 3.43
C THR A 141 8.80 16.30 4.45
N ASP A 142 9.24 16.07 5.69
CA ASP A 142 9.21 17.01 6.84
C ASP A 142 7.83 17.57 7.25
N ASN A 143 6.76 17.15 6.59
CA ASN A 143 5.39 17.53 6.87
C ASN A 143 4.65 16.43 7.64
N LYS A 144 3.62 16.85 8.37
CA LYS A 144 2.83 16.01 9.27
C LYS A 144 1.35 16.29 9.12
N CYS A 145 0.53 15.24 9.21
CA CYS A 145 -0.92 15.29 9.29
C CYS A 145 -1.39 14.36 10.40
N ILE A 146 -2.30 14.84 11.25
CA ILE A 146 -2.91 14.00 12.30
C ILE A 146 -4.05 13.19 11.67
N LEU A 147 -4.02 11.88 11.91
CA LEU A 147 -5.03 10.96 11.43
C LEU A 147 -5.75 10.33 12.61
N THR A 148 -7.06 10.46 12.67
CA THR A 148 -7.89 9.79 13.68
C THR A 148 -8.65 8.65 13.04
N VAL A 149 -8.51 7.45 13.58
CA VAL A 149 -9.33 6.28 13.22
C VAL A 149 -10.41 6.13 14.29
N ASN A 150 -11.64 6.48 13.97
CA ASN A 150 -12.78 6.45 14.88
C ASN A 150 -13.54 5.12 14.81
N GLU A 151 -14.01 4.66 15.96
CA GLU A 151 -15.02 3.59 15.97
C GLU A 151 -16.33 4.13 15.38
N PRO A 152 -16.95 3.42 14.42
CA PRO A 152 -18.25 3.82 13.90
C PRO A 152 -19.31 3.70 15.00
N GLU A 153 -20.34 4.55 14.94
CA GLU A 153 -21.42 4.56 15.95
C GLU A 153 -22.30 3.32 15.82
N ASP A 154 -22.60 2.94 14.58
CA ASP A 154 -23.36 1.74 14.24
C ASP A 154 -22.98 1.17 12.87
N LYS A 155 -23.69 0.14 12.42
CA LYS A 155 -23.43 -0.52 11.14
C LYS A 155 -23.76 0.37 9.93
N ASN A 156 -24.80 1.19 10.00
CA ASN A 156 -25.21 2.06 8.90
C ASN A 156 -24.19 3.18 8.72
N ASP A 157 -23.77 3.80 9.82
CA ASP A 157 -22.66 4.77 9.86
C ASP A 157 -21.40 4.19 9.22
N TYR A 158 -21.00 2.98 9.65
CA TYR A 158 -19.85 2.29 9.08
C TYR A 158 -19.95 2.08 7.56
N GLN A 159 -21.10 1.63 7.06
CA GLN A 159 -21.32 1.40 5.64
C GLN A 159 -21.26 2.69 4.81
N GLN A 160 -21.76 3.80 5.36
CA GLN A 160 -21.67 5.11 4.69
C GLN A 160 -20.20 5.52 4.50
N HIS A 161 -19.38 5.37 5.53
CA HIS A 161 -17.96 5.68 5.46
C HIS A 161 -17.19 4.78 4.47
N LEU A 162 -17.47 3.47 4.43
CA LEU A 162 -16.78 2.55 3.52
C LEU A 162 -17.09 2.79 2.03
N SER A 163 -18.18 3.49 1.70
CA SER A 163 -18.56 3.76 0.32
C SER A 163 -17.59 4.70 -0.41
N ARG A 164 -16.75 5.45 0.33
CA ARG A 164 -15.83 6.43 -0.24
C ARG A 164 -14.51 6.46 0.51
N ALA A 165 -13.41 6.45 -0.25
CA ALA A 165 -12.09 6.68 0.29
C ALA A 165 -11.90 8.15 0.71
N VAL A 166 -11.16 8.37 1.79
CA VAL A 166 -10.69 9.70 2.18
C VAL A 166 -9.42 10.02 1.40
N THR A 167 -9.34 11.21 0.81
CA THR A 167 -8.22 11.60 -0.05
C THR A 167 -7.47 12.78 0.55
N LEU A 168 -6.14 12.69 0.54
CA LEU A 168 -5.20 13.77 0.85
C LEU A 168 -4.25 13.97 -0.34
N SER A 169 -3.71 15.17 -0.49
CA SER A 169 -2.54 15.39 -1.34
C SER A 169 -1.38 15.91 -0.50
N LEU A 170 -0.16 15.57 -0.91
CA LEU A 170 1.08 16.07 -0.32
C LEU A 170 1.87 16.81 -1.40
N ASN A 171 2.10 18.11 -1.20
CA ASN A 171 2.94 18.92 -2.08
C ASN A 171 4.05 19.61 -1.27
N GLU A 172 4.83 20.47 -1.92
CA GLU A 172 5.95 21.20 -1.29
C GLU A 172 5.53 22.05 -0.07
N LYS A 173 4.25 22.44 0.04
CA LYS A 173 3.69 23.20 1.17
C LYS A 173 3.15 22.30 2.29
N GLY A 174 3.17 20.98 2.08
CA GLY A 174 2.68 19.97 3.01
C GLY A 174 1.37 19.31 2.58
N PHE A 175 0.71 18.68 3.55
CA PHE A 175 -0.56 17.98 3.32
C PHE A 175 -1.71 18.97 3.08
N SER A 176 -2.65 18.58 2.21
CA SER A 176 -3.85 19.38 1.90
C SER A 176 -4.77 19.60 3.11
N SER A 177 -4.64 18.78 4.15
CA SER A 177 -5.25 18.98 5.46
C SER A 177 -4.25 18.68 6.58
N LYS A 178 -4.36 19.41 7.70
CA LYS A 178 -3.57 19.14 8.91
C LYS A 178 -4.12 17.98 9.73
N GLU A 179 -5.41 17.69 9.56
CA GLU A 179 -6.12 16.65 10.29
C GLU A 179 -7.08 15.90 9.36
N VAL A 180 -7.23 14.61 9.58
CA VAL A 180 -8.13 13.75 8.82
C VAL A 180 -8.72 12.68 9.72
N THR A 181 -9.96 12.30 9.45
CA THR A 181 -10.66 11.25 10.18
C THR A 181 -11.11 10.16 9.22
N VAL A 182 -10.91 8.91 9.62
CA VAL A 182 -11.39 7.72 8.92
C VAL A 182 -12.02 6.76 9.92
N VAL A 183 -12.72 5.73 9.43
CA VAL A 183 -13.13 4.56 10.23
C VAL A 183 -12.25 3.34 9.87
N PRO A 184 -12.20 2.29 10.72
CA PRO A 184 -11.47 1.07 10.41
C PRO A 184 -11.75 0.52 9.01
N GLY A 185 -10.72 0.20 8.24
CA GLY A 185 -10.87 -0.37 6.90
C GLY A 185 -11.34 0.60 5.82
N GLN A 186 -11.66 1.86 6.15
CA GLN A 186 -11.89 2.89 5.14
C GLN A 186 -10.57 3.21 4.42
N GLY A 187 -10.60 3.24 3.09
CA GLY A 187 -9.43 3.58 2.29
C GLY A 187 -8.98 5.02 2.54
N LEU A 188 -7.70 5.21 2.84
CA LEU A 188 -7.00 6.49 2.85
C LEU A 188 -6.11 6.54 1.61
N VAL A 189 -6.35 7.52 0.73
CA VAL A 189 -5.61 7.72 -0.51
C VAL A 189 -4.78 9.00 -0.38
N ILE A 190 -3.48 8.92 -0.61
CA ILE A 190 -2.55 10.05 -0.53
C ILE A 190 -1.89 10.20 -1.89
N SER A 191 -2.21 11.28 -2.59
CA SER A 191 -1.59 11.62 -3.88
C SER A 191 -0.34 12.47 -3.68
N LEU A 192 0.77 12.06 -4.29
CA LEU A 192 2.04 12.76 -4.18
C LEU A 192 2.20 13.77 -5.31
N GLU A 193 2.21 15.05 -4.96
CA GLU A 193 2.51 16.17 -5.88
C GLU A 193 3.99 16.59 -5.79
N THR A 194 4.73 16.00 -4.86
CA THR A 194 6.17 16.12 -4.62
C THR A 194 6.75 14.76 -4.22
N ASP A 195 8.04 14.54 -4.44
CA ASP A 195 8.70 13.29 -4.06
C ASP A 195 8.69 13.15 -2.53
N SER A 196 8.19 12.02 -2.04
CA SER A 196 8.06 11.77 -0.59
C SER A 196 7.78 10.32 -0.27
N ASN A 197 8.44 9.80 0.75
CA ASN A 197 7.96 8.59 1.42
C ASN A 197 6.81 8.92 2.37
N ILE A 198 5.92 7.95 2.62
CA ILE A 198 4.83 8.10 3.56
C ILE A 198 4.98 7.09 4.70
N LEU A 199 4.97 7.61 5.92
CA LEU A 199 4.91 6.82 7.15
C LEU A 199 3.64 7.19 7.91
N VAL A 200 2.80 6.20 8.18
CA VAL A 200 1.62 6.32 9.05
C VAL A 200 1.94 5.61 10.35
N LYS A 201 2.10 6.36 11.44
CA LYS A 201 2.53 5.86 12.73
C LYS A 201 1.40 5.95 13.75
N LEU A 202 1.11 4.86 14.46
CA LEU A 202 0.20 4.89 15.60
C LEU A 202 0.85 5.68 16.75
N LEU A 203 0.20 6.77 17.18
CA LEU A 203 0.62 7.55 18.34
C LEU A 203 -0.01 6.99 19.62
N LYS A 204 -1.33 6.77 19.58
CA LYS A 204 -2.12 6.32 20.73
C LYS A 204 -3.31 5.50 20.28
N ALA A 205 -3.41 4.26 20.75
CA ALA A 205 -4.59 3.44 20.52
C ALA A 205 -5.80 3.99 21.29
N ALA A 206 -7.00 3.86 20.72
CA ALA A 206 -8.23 4.06 21.48
C ALA A 206 -8.31 3.03 22.63
N PRO A 207 -8.85 3.40 23.79
CA PRO A 207 -9.10 2.44 24.86
C PRO A 207 -10.06 1.37 24.35
N HIS A 208 -9.78 0.11 24.70
CA HIS A 208 -10.72 -0.97 24.39
C HIS A 208 -11.95 -0.78 25.28
N LYS A 209 -13.10 -0.40 24.69
CA LYS A 209 -14.36 -0.47 25.41
C LYS A 209 -14.70 -1.95 25.55
N GLU A 210 -14.49 -2.49 26.74
CA GLU A 210 -15.03 -3.79 27.10
C GLU A 210 -16.55 -3.64 26.98
N GLN A 211 -17.13 -4.16 25.89
CA GLN A 211 -18.58 -4.21 25.78
C GLN A 211 -19.03 -5.11 26.93
N ASP A 212 -19.77 -4.56 27.89
CA ASP A 212 -20.53 -5.31 28.88
C ASP A 212 -21.50 -6.23 28.13
N ARG A 213 -20.98 -7.36 27.66
CA ARG A 213 -21.77 -8.45 27.13
C ARG A 213 -22.42 -9.08 28.34
N VAL A 214 -23.59 -8.57 28.70
CA VAL A 214 -24.52 -9.34 29.52
C VAL A 214 -24.71 -10.65 28.76
N PRO A 215 -24.27 -11.81 29.31
CA PRO A 215 -24.41 -13.06 28.62
C PRO A 215 -25.91 -13.30 28.44
N ARG A 216 -26.40 -13.27 27.19
CA ARG A 216 -27.75 -13.76 26.88
C ARG A 216 -27.73 -15.29 26.95
N TRP A 217 -27.62 -15.80 28.17
CA TRP A 217 -28.00 -17.16 28.52
C TRP A 217 -29.22 -17.07 29.44
N THR A 218 -30.38 -16.78 28.86
CA THR A 218 -31.65 -16.98 29.57
C THR A 218 -32.71 -17.52 28.61
N LYS A 219 -32.91 -18.84 28.78
CA LYS A 219 -34.07 -19.71 28.53
C LYS A 219 -34.56 -19.92 27.10
#